data_AF-A0AAW6AUR5-F1
#
_entry.id   AF-A0AAW6AUR5-F1
#
_cell.length_a   1.000
_cell.length_b   1.000
_cell.length_c   1.000
_cell.angle_alpha   90.00
_cell.angle_beta   90.00
_cell.angle_gamma   90.00
#
_symmetry.space_group_name_H-M   'P 1'
#
loop_
_entity.id
_entity.type
_entity.pdbx_description
1 polymer ?
#
loop_
_entity_poly.entity_id
_entity_poly.type
_entity_poly.pdbx_seq_one_letter_code
_entity_poly.pdbx_strand_id
1 'polypeptide(L)'
;MNVGFRDTGDRLDSDSIWPEEIQKAKDKVKIGDKLTILDVNRFDSDSDTFGAPVKAVVIAKYPFLVLLSNGMSATYTQLAMYYRRNGRRRCIC
;
A
#
# COMPACT_ATOMS: atom_id res chain seq x y z
N MET A 1 6.69 29.92 36.05
CA MET A 1 5.51 29.67 35.18
C MET A 1 5.97 28.69 34.11
N ASN A 2 5.31 27.52 34.07
CA ASN A 2 5.77 26.32 33.36
C ASN A 2 5.51 26.47 31.85
N VAL A 3 6.55 26.34 31.04
CA VAL A 3 6.44 26.22 29.58
C VAL A 3 5.86 24.85 29.27
N GLY A 4 4.62 24.82 28.80
CA GLY A 4 3.96 23.60 28.35
C GLY A 4 4.66 23.06 27.10
N PHE A 5 5.55 22.09 27.28
CA PHE A 5 6.04 21.23 26.22
C PHE A 5 4.88 20.36 25.77
N ARG A 6 4.21 20.75 24.67
CA ARG A 6 3.21 19.90 24.02
C ARG A 6 3.96 18.77 23.32
N ASP A 7 3.87 17.60 23.95
CA ASP A 7 4.33 16.33 23.43
C ASP A 7 3.81 16.11 22.00
N THR A 8 4.70 16.15 21.01
CA THR A 8 4.40 15.85 19.61
C THR A 8 4.41 14.33 19.33
N GLY A 9 4.30 13.49 20.37
CA GLY A 9 4.33 12.03 20.28
C GLY A 9 3.23 11.39 19.41
N ASP A 10 2.07 12.01 19.24
CA ASP A 10 0.92 11.40 18.54
C ASP A 10 1.02 11.35 17.00
N ARG A 11 2.02 11.99 16.38
CA ARG A 11 2.12 12.03 14.90
C ARG A 11 3.01 10.95 14.28
N LEU A 12 3.76 10.18 15.06
CA LEU A 12 4.67 9.14 14.55
C LEU A 12 4.02 7.75 14.42
N ASP A 13 2.92 7.51 15.14
CA ASP A 13 2.26 6.19 15.19
C ASP A 13 1.30 5.93 14.02
N SER A 14 0.93 6.98 13.27
CA SER A 14 -0.06 6.86 12.18
C SER A 14 0.52 6.29 10.89
N ASP A 15 1.81 6.50 10.63
CA ASP A 15 2.48 6.11 9.37
C ASP A 15 3.47 4.95 9.52
N SER A 16 3.79 4.56 10.76
CA SER A 16 4.66 3.42 11.03
C SER A 16 3.95 2.10 10.74
N ILE A 17 4.64 1.17 10.08
CA ILE A 17 4.16 -0.20 9.84
C ILE A 17 4.96 -1.15 10.72
N TRP A 18 4.26 -1.88 11.57
CA TRP A 18 4.88 -2.82 12.49
C TRP A 18 5.19 -4.17 11.81
N PRO A 19 6.24 -4.91 12.24
CA PRO A 19 6.60 -6.19 11.64
C PRO A 19 5.45 -7.22 11.59
N GLU A 20 4.59 -7.24 12.59
CA GLU A 20 3.42 -8.11 12.64
C GLU A 20 2.35 -7.75 11.59
N GLU A 21 2.25 -6.48 11.17
CA GLU A 21 1.37 -6.07 10.08
C GLU A 21 1.91 -6.56 8.73
N ILE A 22 3.23 -6.54 8.55
CA ILE A 22 3.90 -7.10 7.37
C ILE A 22 3.66 -8.62 7.31
N GLN A 23 3.83 -9.31 8.44
CA GLN A 23 3.59 -10.75 8.51
C GLN A 23 2.12 -11.09 8.22
N LYS A 24 1.17 -10.35 8.82
CA LYS A 24 -0.26 -10.49 8.51
C LYS A 24 -0.56 -10.24 7.02
N ALA A 25 0.08 -9.25 6.40
CA ALA A 25 -0.09 -8.98 4.98
C ALA A 25 0.44 -10.14 4.11
N LYS A 26 1.60 -10.69 4.48
CA LYS A 26 2.21 -11.85 3.83
C LYS A 26 1.34 -13.10 3.91
N ASP A 27 0.70 -13.34 5.05
CA ASP A 27 -0.20 -14.47 5.26
C ASP A 27 -1.56 -14.28 4.57
N LYS A 28 -2.04 -13.04 4.52
CA LYS A 28 -3.32 -12.68 3.91
C LYS A 28 -3.30 -12.76 2.39
N VAL A 29 -2.25 -12.25 1.74
CA VAL A 29 -2.20 -12.15 0.28
C VAL A 29 -2.00 -13.52 -0.37
N LYS A 30 -2.78 -13.82 -1.41
CA LYS A 30 -2.71 -15.08 -2.17
C LYS A 30 -2.46 -14.83 -3.65
N ILE A 31 -1.87 -15.83 -4.31
CA ILE A 31 -1.82 -15.86 -5.78
C ILE A 31 -3.27 -15.90 -6.29
N GLY A 32 -3.59 -15.06 -7.26
CA GLY A 32 -4.95 -14.84 -7.77
C GLY A 32 -5.68 -13.64 -7.15
N ASP A 33 -5.16 -13.05 -6.07
CA ASP A 33 -5.77 -11.86 -5.48
C ASP A 33 -5.71 -10.67 -6.44
N LYS A 34 -6.79 -9.89 -6.49
CA LYS A 34 -6.87 -8.64 -7.26
C LYS A 34 -6.52 -7.46 -6.37
N LEU A 35 -5.51 -6.70 -6.78
CA LEU A 35 -5.05 -5.50 -6.10
C LEU A 35 -5.24 -4.29 -7.01
N THR A 36 -5.47 -3.13 -6.41
CA THR A 36 -5.45 -1.84 -7.13
C THR A 36 -4.11 -1.18 -6.85
N ILE A 37 -3.37 -0.83 -7.91
CA ILE A 37 -2.06 -0.18 -7.84
C ILE A 37 -2.16 1.17 -8.55
N LEU A 38 -1.46 2.18 -8.06
CA LEU A 38 -1.28 3.43 -8.79
C LEU A 38 -0.19 3.22 -9.85
N ASP A 39 -0.58 3.21 -11.13
CA ASP A 39 0.36 3.17 -12.24
C ASP A 39 0.73 4.61 -12.63
N VAL A 40 1.88 5.07 -12.15
CA VAL A 40 2.39 6.43 -12.37
C VAL A 40 2.72 6.71 -13.83
N ASN A 41 2.91 5.68 -14.66
CA ASN A 41 3.22 5.84 -16.08
C ASN A 41 1.96 5.86 -16.95
N ARG A 42 0.79 5.59 -16.35
CA ARG A 42 -0.49 5.57 -17.08
C ARG A 42 -1.14 6.94 -17.02
N PHE A 43 -1.42 7.50 -18.19
CA PHE A 43 -2.22 8.72 -18.31
C PHE A 43 -3.68 8.44 -17.96
N ASP A 44 -4.24 9.28 -17.09
CA ASP A 44 -5.65 9.26 -16.68
C ASP A 44 -6.37 10.43 -17.37
N SER A 45 -7.26 10.10 -18.31
CA SER A 45 -8.03 11.09 -19.06
C SER A 45 -9.03 11.86 -18.21
N ASP A 46 -9.50 11.27 -17.10
CA ASP A 46 -10.50 11.92 -16.25
C ASP A 46 -9.88 13.04 -15.41
N SER A 47 -8.61 12.90 -15.03
CA SER A 47 -7.86 13.89 -14.25
C SER A 47 -6.87 14.71 -15.08
N ASP A 48 -6.69 14.41 -16.37
CA ASP A 48 -5.72 15.04 -17.27
C ASP A 48 -4.27 14.99 -16.72
N THR A 49 -3.93 13.91 -16.01
CA THR A 49 -2.63 13.73 -15.36
C THR A 49 -2.09 12.30 -15.47
N PHE A 50 -0.80 12.12 -15.21
CA PHE A 50 -0.18 10.79 -15.09
C PHE A 50 -0.38 10.23 -13.68
N GLY A 51 -0.77 8.96 -13.60
CA GLY A 51 -1.07 8.27 -12.34
C GLY A 51 -2.50 7.77 -12.29
N ALA A 52 -2.75 6.58 -12.84
CA ALA A 52 -4.07 5.98 -12.84
C ALA A 52 -4.14 4.73 -11.95
N PRO A 53 -5.21 4.53 -11.16
CA PRO A 53 -5.42 3.28 -10.43
C PRO A 53 -5.75 2.13 -11.40
N VAL A 54 -4.89 1.12 -11.43
CA VAL A 54 -5.03 -0.08 -12.27
C VAL A 54 -5.25 -1.30 -11.39
N LYS A 55 -6.18 -2.17 -11.80
CA LYS A 55 -6.37 -3.48 -11.17
C LYS A 55 -5.39 -4.49 -11.77
N ALA A 56 -4.63 -5.17 -10.92
CA ALA A 56 -3.70 -6.23 -11.32
C ALA A 56 -3.86 -7.46 -10.43
N VAL A 57 -3.52 -8.63 -10.97
CA VAL A 57 -3.65 -9.92 -10.26
C VAL A 57 -2.29 -10.33 -9.72
N VAL A 58 -2.22 -10.82 -8.49
CA VAL A 58 -1.01 -11.43 -7.93
C VAL A 58 -0.72 -12.74 -8.66
N ILE A 59 0.41 -12.83 -9.36
CA ILE A 59 0.81 -14.00 -10.15
C ILE A 59 1.96 -14.80 -9.51
N ALA A 60 2.76 -14.18 -8.65
CA ALA A 60 3.80 -14.87 -7.89
C ALA A 60 4.07 -14.19 -6.54
N LYS A 61 4.57 -14.97 -5.57
CA LYS A 61 5.02 -14.49 -4.26
C LYS A 61 6.51 -14.77 -4.11
N TYR A 62 7.25 -13.73 -3.71
CA TYR A 62 8.67 -13.80 -3.37
C TYR A 62 8.87 -13.49 -1.88
N PRO A 63 10.09 -13.66 -1.33
CA PRO A 63 10.33 -13.44 0.10
C PRO A 63 9.95 -12.06 0.63
N PHE A 64 10.07 -11.01 -0.20
CA PHE A 64 9.86 -9.61 0.21
C PHE A 64 8.76 -8.86 -0.57
N LEU A 65 8.27 -9.43 -1.68
CA LEU A 65 7.29 -8.79 -2.56
C LEU A 65 6.40 -9.81 -3.26
N VAL A 66 5.37 -9.31 -3.93
CA VAL A 66 4.54 -10.05 -4.88
C VAL A 66 4.69 -9.48 -6.29
N LEU A 67 4.64 -10.34 -7.31
CA LEU A 67 4.62 -9.96 -8.71
C LEU A 67 3.19 -9.91 -9.22
N LEU A 68 2.88 -8.91 -10.03
CA LEU A 68 1.55 -8.64 -10.56
C LEU A 68 1.48 -8.91 -12.07
N SER A 69 0.28 -9.22 -12.55
CA SER A 69 0.01 -9.57 -13.94
C SER A 69 0.35 -8.50 -14.98
N ASN A 70 0.51 -7.24 -14.56
CA ASN A 70 0.91 -6.12 -15.40
C ASN A 70 2.42 -5.84 -15.36
N GLY A 71 3.22 -6.75 -14.80
CA GLY A 71 4.68 -6.62 -14.70
C GLY A 71 5.16 -5.77 -13.52
N MET A 72 4.25 -5.15 -12.76
CA MET A 72 4.60 -4.42 -11.53
C MET A 72 4.77 -5.36 -10.34
N SER A 73 5.33 -4.85 -9.25
CA SER A 73 5.46 -5.56 -7.98
C SER A 73 5.02 -4.71 -6.80
N ALA A 74 4.59 -5.36 -5.72
CA ALA A 74 4.28 -4.69 -4.45
C ALA A 74 4.99 -5.38 -3.28
N THR A 75 5.62 -4.60 -2.41
CA THR A 75 6.24 -5.11 -1.18
C THR A 75 5.20 -5.52 -0.14
N TYR A 76 5.57 -6.38 0.80
CA TYR A 76 4.66 -6.71 1.92
C TYR A 76 4.37 -5.52 2.83
N THR A 77 5.27 -4.53 2.91
CA THR A 77 5.03 -3.25 3.61
C THR A 77 3.93 -2.44 2.92
N GLN A 78 3.99 -2.30 1.60
CA GLN A 78 2.94 -1.65 0.81
C GLN A 78 1.59 -2.38 0.94
N LEU A 79 1.61 -3.72 0.98
CA LEU A 79 0.41 -4.52 1.21
C LEU A 79 -0.16 -4.32 2.63
N ALA A 80 0.69 -4.21 3.65
CA ALA A 80 0.26 -3.92 5.01
C ALA A 80 -0.45 -2.56 5.07
N MET A 81 0.14 -1.52 4.47
CA MET A 81 -0.50 -0.19 4.34
C MET A 81 -1.83 -0.27 3.59
N TYR A 82 -1.87 -1.02 2.49
CA TYR A 82 -3.07 -1.23 1.68
C TYR A 82 -4.20 -1.89 2.47
N TYR A 83 -3.88 -2.90 3.29
CA TYR A 83 -4.85 -3.60 4.12
C TYR A 83 -5.27 -2.81 5.36
N ARG A 84 -4.40 -1.93 5.89
CA ARG A 84 -4.71 -1.03 7.02
C ARG A 84 -5.72 0.04 6.63
N ARG A 85 -5.61 0.60 5.42
CA ARG A 85 -6.57 1.59 4.92
C ARG A 85 -7.96 0.92 4.83
N ASN A 86 -9.01 1.58 5.33
CA ASN A 86 -10.41 1.22 5.10
C ASN A 86 -11.04 2.25 4.15
N GLY A 87 -11.54 1.82 2.98
CA GLY A 87 -12.16 2.72 2.01
C GLY A 87 -12.33 2.14 0.60
N ARG A 88 -13.18 2.80 -0.22
CA ARG A 88 -13.54 2.40 -1.59
C ARG A 88 -12.47 2.70 -2.66
N ARG A 89 -11.48 3.56 -2.37
CA ARG A 89 -10.42 3.99 -3.31
C ARG A 89 -9.02 3.65 -2.81
N ARG A 90 -8.81 2.41 -2.37
CA ARG A 90 -7.49 1.95 -1.92
C ARG A 90 -6.65 1.59 -3.13
N CYS A 91 -5.48 2.20 -3.24
CA CYS A 91 -4.43 1.78 -4.16
C CYS A 91 -3.11 1.61 -3.39
N ILE A 92 -2.26 0.71 -3.89
CA ILE A 92 -0.85 0.65 -3.53
C ILE A 92 -0.14 1.75 -4.31
N CYS A 93 0.64 2.58 -3.61
CA CYS A 93 1.48 3.63 -4.17
C CYS A 93 2.96 3.26 -3.99
#